data_AF-M5S555-F1
#
_entry.id   AF-M5S555-F1
#
_cell.length_a   1.000
_cell.length_b   1.000
_cell.length_c   1.000
_cell.angle_alpha   90.00
_cell.angle_beta   90.00
_cell.angle_gamma   90.00
#
_symmetry.space_group_name_H-M   'P 1'
#
loop_
_entity.id
_entity.type
_entity.pdbx_description
1 polymer ?
#
loop_
_entity_poly.entity_id
_entity_poly.type
_entity_poly.pdbx_seq_one_letter_code
_entity_poly.pdbx_strand_id
1 'polypeptide(L)'
;MTRLRGEAVQFQQTCTTLCRGYFTPSEDDLVTHLWVSYHKARNALLELIQSTRQSVGRDVEDHPGEFLCAYAAAVVLVDAARCLRDLFANNALVRRKLNESYDAYGIPAGSFDAIQLTLTSPSNATQLNRANQFYANHHDSLAETAAGHPSLQEVQSVIDTRLQRVQVGPGQYIRSRIVERRRDFRERILAGSLRQLIYTVQQWGSLAVSAISTNPSHVPQLPASIAAELSTLLRPGDIFVTRKDTALTNYFLPGYWPHAAFYIGEDQVIESLKDGVRVRSMISPFGNDAVAVIRPQLDPAVIAKGIERAKTHLGKPYDFDFDFTRSDRLVCTEVVYRAFEGMGDIVFTLTKRAGRQTLSAEDLLSLAIQRRYFHPVSVFCPRHGEQLQADDAMCEILRNTMAKSLR
;
A
#
# COMPACT_ATOMS: atom_id res chain seq x y z
N MET A 1 13.98 9.55 -15.97
CA MET A 1 13.42 8.22 -16.30
C MET A 1 14.45 7.08 -16.31
N THR A 2 15.70 7.26 -16.75
CA THR A 2 16.72 6.17 -16.74
C THR A 2 16.97 5.58 -15.35
N ARG A 3 17.09 6.42 -14.32
CA ARG A 3 17.20 5.99 -12.91
C ARG A 3 16.00 5.12 -12.49
N LEU A 4 14.77 5.57 -12.76
CA LEU A 4 13.54 4.82 -12.43
C LEU A 4 13.47 3.47 -13.14
N ARG A 5 13.99 3.37 -14.36
CA ARG A 5 14.15 2.08 -15.03
C ARG A 5 15.11 1.16 -14.28
N GLY A 6 16.26 1.69 -13.85
CA GLY A 6 17.22 0.93 -13.04
C GLY A 6 16.58 0.41 -11.75
N GLU A 7 15.87 1.28 -11.03
CA GLU A 7 15.11 0.92 -9.82
C GLU A 7 14.03 -0.15 -10.11
N ALA A 8 13.31 -0.05 -11.23
CA ALA A 8 12.31 -1.04 -11.62
C ALA A 8 12.91 -2.43 -11.94
N VAL A 9 14.05 -2.46 -12.64
CA VAL A 9 14.77 -3.72 -12.95
C VAL A 9 15.31 -4.34 -11.67
N GLN A 10 15.95 -3.54 -10.82
CA GLN A 10 16.46 -4.01 -9.53
C GLN A 10 15.33 -4.54 -8.65
N PHE A 11 14.21 -3.83 -8.60
CA PHE A 11 13.02 -4.29 -7.89
C PHE A 11 12.55 -5.65 -8.42
N GLN A 12 12.41 -5.82 -9.74
CA GLN A 12 12.01 -7.10 -10.33
C GLN A 12 12.96 -8.26 -9.96
N GLN A 13 14.27 -8.01 -9.94
CA GLN A 13 15.30 -9.02 -9.66
C GLN A 13 15.35 -9.42 -8.17
N THR A 14 15.10 -8.47 -7.27
CA THR A 14 15.20 -8.68 -5.81
C THR A 14 13.89 -9.15 -5.20
N CYS A 15 12.77 -8.97 -5.89
CA CYS A 15 11.46 -9.30 -5.37
C CYS A 15 11.21 -10.82 -5.38
N THR A 16 11.18 -11.43 -4.19
CA THR A 16 10.84 -12.85 -4.00
C THR A 16 9.33 -13.10 -3.93
N THR A 17 8.51 -12.09 -4.20
CA THR A 17 7.04 -12.11 -4.08
C THR A 17 6.37 -13.24 -4.86
N LEU A 18 6.92 -13.68 -5.99
CA LEU A 18 6.36 -14.82 -6.75
C LEU A 18 6.43 -16.13 -5.96
N CYS A 19 7.45 -16.33 -5.14
CA CYS A 19 7.58 -17.51 -4.28
C CYS A 19 6.75 -17.36 -2.99
N ARG A 20 6.74 -16.17 -2.39
CA ARG A 20 6.06 -15.90 -1.12
C ARG A 20 4.55 -15.69 -1.25
N GLY A 21 4.08 -15.22 -2.41
CA GLY A 21 2.68 -14.94 -2.69
C GLY A 21 2.16 -13.60 -2.15
N TYR A 22 3.00 -12.78 -1.50
CA TYR A 22 2.63 -11.47 -0.96
C TYR A 22 3.85 -10.54 -0.79
N PHE A 23 3.57 -9.23 -0.71
CA PHE A 23 4.56 -8.17 -0.48
C PHE A 23 4.85 -7.97 1.01
N THR A 24 6.12 -7.81 1.35
CA THR A 24 6.48 -7.25 2.66
C THR A 24 6.23 -5.74 2.67
N PRO A 25 6.08 -5.12 3.86
CA PRO A 25 5.96 -3.67 3.99
C PRO A 25 7.13 -2.92 3.31
N SER A 26 8.35 -3.45 3.39
CA SER A 26 9.51 -2.81 2.76
C SER A 26 9.48 -2.90 1.24
N GLU A 27 9.03 -4.02 0.68
CA GLU A 27 8.80 -4.12 -0.77
C GLU A 27 7.61 -3.25 -1.22
N ASP A 28 6.56 -3.16 -0.41
CA ASP A 28 5.43 -2.26 -0.65
C ASP A 28 5.88 -0.81 -0.73
N ASP A 29 6.72 -0.37 0.20
CA ASP A 29 7.28 0.99 0.23
C ASP A 29 8.14 1.24 -1.03
N LEU A 30 8.95 0.27 -1.45
CA LEU A 30 9.75 0.35 -2.68
C LEU A 30 8.87 0.45 -3.94
N VAL A 31 7.84 -0.39 -4.07
CA VAL A 31 6.89 -0.31 -5.20
C VAL A 31 6.16 1.02 -5.20
N THR A 32 5.68 1.46 -4.04
CA THR A 32 4.99 2.74 -3.88
C THR A 32 5.88 3.89 -4.34
N HIS A 33 7.11 3.95 -3.83
CA HIS A 33 8.07 4.98 -4.21
C HIS A 33 8.36 4.98 -5.72
N LEU A 34 8.61 3.81 -6.30
CA LEU A 34 8.83 3.66 -7.74
C LEU A 34 7.62 4.16 -8.55
N TRP A 35 6.41 3.76 -8.13
CA TRP A 35 5.17 4.09 -8.83
C TRP A 35 4.81 5.58 -8.74
N VAL A 36 4.94 6.18 -7.55
CA VAL A 36 4.75 7.62 -7.34
C VAL A 36 5.77 8.42 -8.15
N SER A 37 7.04 8.01 -8.12
CA SER A 37 8.10 8.68 -8.88
C SER A 37 7.88 8.59 -10.38
N TYR A 38 7.41 7.44 -10.88
CA TYR A 38 6.99 7.27 -12.26
C TYR A 38 5.83 8.20 -12.63
N HIS A 39 4.78 8.29 -11.81
CA HIS A 39 3.63 9.17 -12.05
C HIS A 39 4.02 10.64 -12.08
N LYS A 40 4.87 11.09 -11.15
CA LYS A 40 5.39 12.47 -11.14
C LYS A 40 6.14 12.79 -12.43
N ALA A 41 7.08 11.93 -12.83
CA ALA A 41 7.84 12.13 -14.06
C ALA A 41 6.95 12.03 -15.30
N ARG A 42 5.95 11.14 -15.31
CA ARG A 42 4.97 11.00 -16.39
C ARG A 42 4.14 12.28 -16.57
N ASN A 43 3.63 12.84 -15.48
CA ASN A 43 2.80 14.05 -15.54
C ASN A 43 3.61 15.25 -16.05
N ALA A 44 4.84 15.43 -15.58
CA ALA A 44 5.74 16.48 -16.08
C ALA A 44 6.00 16.36 -17.60
N LEU A 45 6.20 15.13 -18.11
CA LEU A 45 6.39 14.91 -19.55
C LEU A 45 5.11 15.16 -20.36
N LEU A 46 3.94 14.83 -19.82
CA LEU A 46 2.67 15.11 -20.48
C LEU A 46 2.37 16.62 -20.51
N GLU A 47 2.67 17.33 -19.43
CA GLU A 47 2.57 18.79 -19.36
C GLU A 47 3.48 19.44 -20.40
N LEU A 48 4.73 18.98 -20.53
CA LEU A 48 5.65 19.45 -21.57
C LEU A 48 5.09 19.25 -22.99
N ILE A 49 4.52 18.08 -23.28
CA ILE A 49 3.88 17.81 -24.58
C ILE A 49 2.68 18.74 -24.77
N GLN A 50 1.87 18.96 -23.74
CA GLN A 50 0.67 19.79 -23.83
C GLN A 50 1.00 21.27 -24.00
N SER A 51 2.00 21.79 -23.27
CA SER A 51 2.44 23.18 -23.37
C SER A 51 2.98 23.50 -24.76
N THR A 52 3.74 22.57 -25.36
CA THR A 52 4.20 22.70 -26.75
C THR A 52 3.03 22.65 -27.74
N ARG A 53 2.01 21.79 -27.51
CA ARG A 53 0.84 21.75 -28.40
C ARG A 53 -0.02 23.00 -28.36
N GLN A 54 -0.04 23.73 -27.25
CA GLN A 54 -0.83 24.96 -27.09
C GLN A 54 -0.11 26.21 -27.61
N SER A 55 1.22 26.20 -27.65
CA SER A 55 2.05 27.24 -28.31
C SER A 55 2.01 27.11 -29.83
N VAL A 56 1.80 25.90 -30.34
CA VAL A 56 1.78 25.57 -31.78
C VAL A 56 0.37 25.75 -32.36
N GLY A 57 0.02 27.01 -32.58
CA GLY A 57 -0.99 27.45 -33.56
C GLY A 57 -0.36 27.86 -34.91
N ARG A 58 0.92 27.53 -35.13
CA ARG A 58 1.74 27.84 -36.31
C ARG A 58 2.48 26.59 -36.76
N ASP A 59 2.89 26.53 -38.03
CA ASP A 59 3.53 25.35 -38.62
C ASP A 59 4.72 24.88 -37.78
N VAL A 60 4.80 23.58 -37.50
CA VAL A 60 5.85 22.93 -36.68
C VAL A 60 7.27 23.20 -37.24
N GLU A 61 7.36 23.58 -38.51
CA GLU A 61 8.58 24.00 -39.20
C GLU A 61 9.22 25.27 -38.60
N ASP A 62 8.45 26.14 -37.94
CA ASP A 62 8.95 27.42 -37.39
C ASP A 62 9.64 27.28 -36.01
N HIS A 63 9.48 26.14 -35.33
CA HIS A 63 9.95 25.94 -33.94
C HIS A 63 10.61 24.55 -33.68
N PRO A 64 11.75 24.24 -34.33
CA PRO A 64 12.39 22.92 -34.27
C PRO A 64 12.81 22.49 -32.85
N GLY A 65 13.24 23.42 -32.00
CA GLY A 65 13.60 23.12 -30.60
C GLY A 65 12.42 22.68 -29.74
N GLU A 66 11.25 23.30 -29.93
CA GLU A 66 10.03 22.90 -29.21
C GLU A 66 9.56 21.51 -29.65
N PHE A 67 9.63 21.24 -30.96
CA PHE A 67 9.38 19.91 -31.49
C PHE A 67 10.30 18.85 -30.88
N LEU A 68 11.62 19.10 -30.83
CA LEU A 68 12.60 18.17 -30.23
C LEU A 68 12.25 17.86 -28.77
N CYS A 69 11.91 18.88 -27.97
CA CYS A 69 11.52 18.71 -26.57
C CYS A 69 10.24 17.87 -26.41
N ALA A 70 9.17 18.21 -27.14
CA ALA A 70 7.91 17.48 -27.07
C ALA A 70 8.03 16.04 -27.61
N TYR A 71 8.82 15.84 -28.67
CA TYR A 71 9.05 14.54 -29.24
C TYR A 71 9.90 13.66 -28.32
N ALA A 72 10.97 14.19 -27.72
CA ALA A 72 11.74 13.48 -26.70
C ALA A 72 10.86 13.06 -25.52
N ALA A 73 9.97 13.95 -25.05
CA ALA A 73 9.03 13.63 -23.98
C ALA A 73 8.10 12.47 -24.36
N ALA A 74 7.55 12.48 -25.58
CA ALA A 74 6.69 11.40 -26.08
C ALA A 74 7.44 10.07 -26.19
N VAL A 75 8.66 10.08 -26.75
CA VAL A 75 9.54 8.92 -26.87
C VAL A 75 9.85 8.33 -25.49
N VAL A 76 10.21 9.17 -24.52
CA VAL A 76 10.51 8.75 -23.14
C VAL A 76 9.27 8.17 -22.44
N LEU A 77 8.10 8.77 -22.62
CA LEU A 77 6.84 8.26 -22.05
C LEU A 77 6.51 6.85 -22.57
N VAL A 78 6.60 6.66 -23.89
CA VAL A 78 6.29 5.37 -24.51
C VAL A 78 7.32 4.31 -24.11
N ASP A 79 8.60 4.64 -24.12
CA ASP A 79 9.68 3.75 -23.69
C ASP A 79 9.56 3.36 -22.21
N ALA A 80 9.20 4.30 -21.32
CA ALA A 80 8.97 4.02 -19.90
C ALA A 80 7.77 3.10 -19.68
N ALA A 81 6.62 3.38 -20.31
CA ALA A 81 5.42 2.57 -20.14
C ALA A 81 5.59 1.16 -20.72
N ARG A 82 6.33 0.99 -21.84
CA ARG A 82 6.69 -0.32 -22.40
C ARG A 82 7.61 -1.09 -21.47
N CYS A 83 8.63 -0.43 -20.93
CA CYS A 83 9.53 -1.05 -19.95
C CYS A 83 8.75 -1.59 -18.74
N LEU A 84 7.78 -0.82 -18.20
CA LEU A 84 6.92 -1.27 -17.11
C LEU A 84 6.06 -2.48 -17.49
N ARG A 85 5.50 -2.48 -18.70
CA ARG A 85 4.74 -3.61 -19.23
C ARG A 85 5.61 -4.87 -19.30
N ASP A 86 6.77 -4.75 -19.90
CA ASP A 86 7.66 -5.88 -20.17
C ASP A 86 8.19 -6.47 -18.85
N LEU A 87 8.44 -5.62 -17.84
CA LEU A 87 8.85 -6.05 -16.49
C LEU A 87 7.72 -6.67 -15.67
N PHE A 88 6.51 -6.10 -15.70
CA PHE A 88 5.49 -6.39 -14.68
C PHE A 88 4.17 -6.93 -15.21
N ALA A 89 3.85 -6.83 -16.50
CA ALA A 89 2.53 -7.21 -17.01
C ALA A 89 2.17 -8.68 -16.73
N ASN A 90 3.15 -9.59 -16.76
CA ASN A 90 2.89 -11.01 -16.51
C ASN A 90 2.86 -11.39 -15.02
N ASN A 91 3.23 -10.48 -14.12
CA ASN A 91 3.19 -10.72 -12.68
C ASN A 91 1.87 -10.18 -12.11
N ALA A 92 0.92 -11.08 -11.82
CA ALA A 92 -0.42 -10.70 -11.34
C ALA A 92 -0.40 -9.99 -9.97
N LEU A 93 0.55 -10.34 -9.09
CA LEU A 93 0.70 -9.70 -7.77
C LEU A 93 1.20 -8.26 -7.93
N VAL A 94 2.29 -8.05 -8.68
CA VAL A 94 2.83 -6.71 -8.93
C VAL A 94 1.81 -5.86 -9.69
N ARG A 95 1.11 -6.42 -10.68
CA ARG A 95 0.07 -5.69 -11.41
C ARG A 95 -1.09 -5.27 -10.52
N ARG A 96 -1.55 -6.14 -9.60
CA ARG A 96 -2.57 -5.76 -8.60
C ARG A 96 -2.07 -4.60 -7.75
N LYS A 97 -0.83 -4.68 -7.27
CA LYS A 97 -0.18 -3.65 -6.45
C LYS A 97 -0.08 -2.29 -7.14
N LEU A 98 0.34 -2.27 -8.40
CA LEU A 98 0.43 -1.04 -9.20
C LEU A 98 -0.95 -0.46 -9.57
N ASN A 99 -2.02 -1.24 -9.41
CA ASN A 99 -3.40 -0.79 -9.61
C ASN A 99 -4.11 -0.43 -8.29
N GLU A 100 -3.45 -0.51 -7.13
CA GLU A 100 -3.93 0.11 -5.89
C GLU A 100 -4.03 1.64 -6.06
N SER A 101 -4.94 2.29 -5.32
CA SER A 101 -4.98 3.76 -5.28
C SER A 101 -3.93 4.32 -4.32
N TYR A 102 -3.40 5.49 -4.66
CA TYR A 102 -2.55 6.29 -3.78
C TYR A 102 -3.08 7.71 -3.74
N ASP A 103 -4.18 7.91 -3.02
CA ASP A 103 -4.97 9.15 -3.03
C ASP A 103 -4.16 10.38 -2.59
N ALA A 104 -3.25 10.22 -1.63
CA ALA A 104 -2.34 11.27 -1.17
C ALA A 104 -1.42 11.81 -2.29
N TYR A 105 -1.24 11.05 -3.38
CA TYR A 105 -0.43 11.44 -4.54
C TYR A 105 -1.28 11.64 -5.81
N GLY A 106 -2.61 11.61 -5.70
CA GLY A 106 -3.52 11.77 -6.84
C GLY A 106 -3.46 10.62 -7.84
N ILE A 107 -3.06 9.42 -7.42
CA ILE A 107 -2.97 8.24 -8.29
C ILE A 107 -4.21 7.37 -8.09
N PRO A 108 -5.10 7.26 -9.10
CA PRO A 108 -6.32 6.47 -8.96
C PRO A 108 -6.05 4.97 -9.04
N ALA A 109 -6.96 4.18 -8.46
CA ALA A 109 -6.98 2.73 -8.65
C ALA A 109 -7.14 2.39 -10.15
N GLY A 110 -6.50 1.31 -10.60
CA GLY A 110 -6.50 0.91 -12.00
C GLY A 110 -5.55 1.73 -12.90
N SER A 111 -4.68 2.57 -12.32
CA SER A 111 -3.79 3.46 -13.07
C SER A 111 -2.79 2.72 -13.95
N PHE A 112 -2.20 1.61 -13.49
CA PHE A 112 -1.28 0.82 -14.30
C PHE A 112 -1.96 0.30 -15.57
N ASP A 113 -3.14 -0.30 -15.43
CA ASP A 113 -3.89 -0.83 -16.57
C ASP A 113 -4.36 0.28 -17.51
N ALA A 114 -4.82 1.40 -16.96
CA ALA A 114 -5.17 2.56 -17.77
C ALA A 114 -3.99 3.04 -18.61
N ILE A 115 -2.77 3.09 -18.05
CA ILE A 115 -1.54 3.44 -18.77
C ILE A 115 -1.25 2.40 -19.86
N GLN A 116 -1.37 1.10 -19.59
CA GLN A 116 -1.17 0.06 -20.60
C GLN A 116 -2.19 0.16 -21.76
N LEU A 117 -3.43 0.53 -21.47
CA LEU A 117 -4.44 0.79 -22.49
C LEU A 117 -4.09 2.02 -23.35
N THR A 118 -3.51 3.08 -22.77
CA THR A 118 -3.07 4.27 -23.54
C THR A 118 -1.95 3.94 -24.52
N LEU A 119 -1.06 3.00 -24.16
CA LEU A 119 -0.01 2.51 -25.06
C LEU A 119 -0.55 1.82 -26.29
N THR A 120 -1.78 1.30 -26.23
CA THR A 120 -2.44 0.58 -27.32
C THR A 120 -3.60 1.37 -27.95
N SER A 121 -3.76 2.66 -27.64
CA SER A 121 -4.75 3.58 -28.25
C SER A 121 -4.46 3.98 -29.71
N PRO A 122 -5.36 3.67 -30.67
CA PRO A 122 -5.19 4.03 -32.09
C PRO A 122 -4.86 5.51 -32.34
N SER A 123 -5.49 6.43 -31.60
CA SER A 123 -5.22 7.87 -31.73
C SER A 123 -3.78 8.21 -31.36
N ASN A 124 -3.29 7.68 -30.23
CA ASN A 124 -1.92 7.87 -29.77
C ASN A 124 -0.92 7.23 -30.73
N ALA A 125 -1.25 6.06 -31.28
CA ALA A 125 -0.44 5.37 -32.29
C ALA A 125 -0.25 6.23 -33.53
N THR A 126 -1.35 6.77 -34.08
CA THR A 126 -1.32 7.62 -35.26
C THR A 126 -0.52 8.89 -35.01
N GLN A 127 -0.72 9.53 -33.84
CA GLN A 127 0.03 10.72 -33.48
C GLN A 127 1.54 10.46 -33.36
N LEU A 128 1.91 9.36 -32.69
CA LEU A 128 3.32 8.97 -32.54
C LEU A 128 3.95 8.63 -33.89
N ASN A 129 3.22 7.93 -34.77
CA ASN A 129 3.70 7.60 -36.11
C ASN A 129 3.96 8.85 -36.95
N ARG A 130 3.07 9.85 -36.89
CA ARG A 130 3.28 11.15 -37.56
C ARG A 130 4.51 11.87 -37.03
N ALA A 131 4.70 11.89 -35.70
CA ALA A 131 5.88 12.51 -35.10
C ALA A 131 7.18 11.77 -35.49
N ASN A 132 7.16 10.43 -35.53
CA ASN A 132 8.28 9.62 -36.00
C ASN A 132 8.63 9.92 -37.46
N GLN A 133 7.62 10.03 -38.33
CA GLN A 133 7.81 10.37 -39.75
C GLN A 133 8.37 11.79 -39.91
N PHE A 134 7.82 12.77 -39.17
CA PHE A 134 8.34 14.14 -39.20
C PHE A 134 9.80 14.18 -38.76
N TYR A 135 10.15 13.53 -37.65
CA TYR A 135 11.53 13.47 -37.16
C TYR A 135 12.47 12.83 -38.18
N ALA A 136 12.06 11.72 -38.81
CA ALA A 136 12.87 11.02 -39.82
C ALA A 136 13.07 11.87 -41.08
N ASN A 137 12.03 12.58 -41.55
CA ASN A 137 12.09 13.40 -42.76
C ASN A 137 12.89 14.69 -42.56
N HIS A 138 12.94 15.24 -41.34
CA HIS A 138 13.62 16.49 -41.02
C HIS A 138 14.88 16.27 -40.17
N HIS A 139 15.42 15.05 -40.14
CA HIS A 139 16.51 14.66 -39.26
C HIS A 139 17.71 15.63 -39.35
N ASP A 140 18.15 15.95 -40.57
CA ASP A 140 19.36 16.76 -40.77
C ASP A 140 19.17 18.22 -40.32
N SER A 141 18.02 18.83 -40.63
CA SER A 141 17.67 20.19 -40.18
C SER A 141 17.51 20.27 -38.65
N LEU A 142 16.90 19.25 -38.04
CA LEU A 142 16.77 19.15 -36.60
C LEU A 142 18.14 18.92 -35.91
N ALA A 143 19.03 18.14 -36.53
CA ALA A 143 20.38 17.91 -36.04
C ALA A 143 21.24 19.18 -36.12
N GLU A 144 21.13 19.96 -37.19
CA GLU A 144 21.79 21.26 -37.32
C GLU A 144 21.33 22.23 -36.22
N THR A 145 20.01 22.31 -35.99
CA THR A 145 19.45 23.11 -34.89
C THR A 145 19.98 22.65 -33.53
N ALA A 146 20.02 21.34 -33.29
CA ALA A 146 20.48 20.78 -32.03
C ALA A 146 21.99 21.01 -31.81
N ALA A 147 22.81 20.97 -32.87
CA ALA A 147 24.24 21.27 -32.79
C ALA A 147 24.53 22.71 -32.36
N GLY A 148 23.62 23.65 -32.64
CA GLY A 148 23.71 25.04 -32.20
C GLY A 148 23.48 25.26 -30.69
N HIS A 149 22.93 24.27 -29.98
CA HIS A 149 22.54 24.41 -28.57
C HIS A 149 22.84 23.13 -27.76
N PRO A 150 23.78 23.17 -26.78
CA PRO A 150 24.17 21.99 -26.00
C PRO A 150 23.00 21.24 -25.35
N SER A 151 21.98 21.97 -24.86
CA SER A 151 20.78 21.39 -24.27
C SER A 151 19.90 20.63 -25.27
N LEU A 152 19.79 21.12 -26.52
CA LEU A 152 19.03 20.43 -27.57
C LEU A 152 19.79 19.21 -28.09
N GLN A 153 21.12 19.26 -28.10
CA GLN A 153 21.96 18.11 -28.42
C GLN A 153 21.75 16.96 -27.41
N GLU A 154 21.65 17.27 -26.11
CA GLU A 154 21.29 16.28 -25.09
C GLU A 154 19.88 15.71 -25.34
N VAL A 155 18.90 16.56 -25.66
CA VAL A 155 17.52 16.13 -25.99
C VAL A 155 17.50 15.22 -27.23
N GLN A 156 18.26 15.55 -28.26
CA GLN A 156 18.38 14.73 -29.47
C GLN A 156 18.99 13.36 -29.15
N SER A 157 20.06 13.32 -28.35
CA SER A 157 20.68 12.06 -27.93
C SER A 157 19.71 11.13 -27.19
N VAL A 158 18.78 11.71 -26.40
CA VAL A 158 17.74 10.98 -25.68
C VAL A 158 16.75 10.31 -26.64
N ILE A 159 16.39 11.01 -27.73
CA ILE A 159 15.55 10.51 -28.82
C ILE A 159 16.25 9.35 -29.53
N ASP A 160 17.48 9.57 -29.99
CA ASP A 160 18.25 8.61 -30.80
C ASP A 160 18.48 7.29 -30.08
N THR A 161 18.84 7.36 -28.81
CA THR A 161 19.06 6.17 -27.97
C THR A 161 17.79 5.33 -27.79
N ARG A 162 16.60 5.90 -28.03
CA ARG A 162 15.29 5.27 -27.75
C ARG A 162 14.44 5.01 -28.98
N LEU A 163 14.79 5.59 -30.13
CA LEU A 163 14.03 5.51 -31.38
C LEU A 163 13.70 4.07 -31.79
N GLN A 164 14.68 3.16 -31.74
CA GLN A 164 14.47 1.74 -32.07
C GLN A 164 13.42 1.06 -31.19
N ARG A 165 13.30 1.47 -29.92
CA ARG A 165 12.31 0.91 -29.00
C ARG A 165 10.93 1.51 -29.16
N VAL A 166 10.82 2.67 -29.82
CA VAL A 166 9.57 3.43 -30.00
C VAL A 166 8.91 3.16 -31.36
N GLN A 167 9.70 2.88 -32.40
CA GLN A 167 9.23 2.47 -33.72
C GLN A 167 8.54 1.10 -33.66
N VAL A 168 7.21 1.06 -33.80
CA VAL A 168 6.46 -0.21 -33.85
C VAL A 168 5.62 -0.23 -35.11
N GLY A 169 5.67 -1.33 -35.84
CA GLY A 169 4.80 -1.55 -36.99
C GLY A 169 3.31 -1.64 -36.57
N PRO A 170 2.37 -1.14 -37.41
CA PRO A 170 0.94 -1.07 -37.07
C PRO A 170 0.30 -2.42 -36.67
N GLY A 171 0.79 -3.54 -37.19
CA GLY A 171 0.26 -4.88 -36.88
C GLY A 171 0.54 -5.38 -35.45
N GLN A 172 1.68 -5.01 -34.86
CA GLN A 172 2.03 -5.39 -33.50
C GLN A 172 1.20 -4.58 -32.47
N TYR A 173 0.78 -3.37 -32.85
CA TYR A 173 -0.10 -2.52 -32.07
C TYR A 173 -1.50 -3.12 -31.88
N ILE A 174 -2.12 -3.57 -32.98
CA ILE A 174 -3.47 -4.16 -32.96
C ILE A 174 -3.49 -5.46 -32.15
N ARG A 175 -2.48 -6.31 -32.34
CA ARG A 175 -2.34 -7.58 -31.58
C ARG A 175 -2.19 -7.32 -30.08
N SER A 176 -1.38 -6.34 -29.69
CA SER A 176 -1.21 -5.96 -28.28
C SER A 176 -2.49 -5.38 -27.66
N ARG A 177 -3.27 -4.58 -28.42
CA ARG A 177 -4.58 -4.05 -27.97
C ARG A 177 -5.59 -5.15 -27.67
N ILE A 178 -5.66 -6.20 -28.49
CA ILE A 178 -6.60 -7.32 -28.28
C ILE A 178 -6.25 -8.08 -26.98
N VAL A 179 -4.96 -8.31 -26.73
CA VAL A 179 -4.49 -8.97 -25.51
C VAL A 179 -4.82 -8.13 -24.27
N GLU A 180 -4.51 -6.83 -24.29
CA GLU A 180 -4.81 -5.88 -23.20
C GLU A 180 -6.32 -5.80 -22.93
N ARG A 181 -7.16 -5.64 -23.97
CA ARG A 181 -8.62 -5.56 -23.80
C ARG A 181 -9.23 -6.85 -23.25
N ARG A 182 -8.75 -8.02 -23.70
CA ARG A 182 -9.22 -9.31 -23.15
C ARG A 182 -8.84 -9.47 -21.68
N ARG A 183 -7.69 -8.94 -21.28
CA ARG A 183 -7.18 -9.00 -19.91
C ARG A 183 -7.93 -8.05 -18.97
N ASP A 184 -8.10 -6.78 -19.39
CA ASP A 184 -8.90 -5.77 -18.70
C ASP A 184 -10.38 -6.21 -18.57
N PHE A 185 -10.95 -6.82 -19.62
CA PHE A 185 -12.32 -7.36 -19.58
C PHE A 185 -12.48 -8.53 -18.59
N ARG A 186 -11.53 -9.49 -18.55
CA ARG A 186 -11.57 -10.60 -17.56
C ARG A 186 -11.55 -10.07 -16.13
N GLU A 187 -10.72 -9.07 -15.85
CA GLU A 187 -10.60 -8.50 -14.50
C GLU A 187 -11.80 -7.65 -14.10
N ARG A 188 -12.38 -6.87 -15.01
CA ARG A 188 -13.62 -6.13 -14.74
C ARG A 188 -14.81 -7.06 -14.46
N ILE A 189 -14.87 -8.24 -15.08
CA ILE A 189 -15.92 -9.24 -14.77
C ILE A 189 -15.67 -9.90 -13.40
N LEU A 190 -14.43 -10.28 -13.09
CA LEU A 190 -14.07 -10.85 -11.78
C LEU A 190 -14.28 -9.84 -10.65
N ALA A 191 -13.88 -8.58 -10.85
CA ALA A 191 -14.09 -7.50 -9.89
C ALA A 191 -15.57 -7.05 -9.83
N GLY A 192 -16.31 -7.05 -10.93
CA GLY A 192 -17.72 -6.63 -10.99
C GLY A 192 -18.68 -7.62 -10.34
N SER A 193 -18.47 -8.92 -10.57
CA SER A 193 -19.28 -9.98 -9.96
C SER A 193 -19.00 -10.15 -8.47
N LEU A 194 -17.74 -10.01 -8.02
CA LEU A 194 -17.42 -9.97 -6.58
C LEU A 194 -17.90 -8.67 -5.91
N ARG A 195 -17.82 -7.50 -6.56
CA ARG A 195 -18.31 -6.23 -5.98
C ARG A 195 -19.80 -6.27 -5.69
N GLN A 196 -20.61 -6.84 -6.58
CA GLN A 196 -22.05 -6.98 -6.35
C GLN A 196 -22.35 -8.00 -5.24
N LEU A 197 -21.65 -9.14 -5.21
CA LEU A 197 -21.80 -10.15 -4.15
C LEU A 197 -21.34 -9.66 -2.77
N ILE A 198 -20.24 -8.91 -2.68
CA ILE A 198 -19.75 -8.34 -1.40
C ILE A 198 -20.71 -7.25 -0.90
N TYR A 199 -21.25 -6.41 -1.79
CA TYR A 199 -22.27 -5.43 -1.40
C TYR A 199 -23.62 -6.06 -1.01
N THR A 200 -24.03 -7.18 -1.62
CA THR A 200 -25.25 -7.90 -1.22
C THR A 200 -25.07 -8.70 0.06
N VAL A 201 -23.89 -9.27 0.30
CA VAL A 201 -23.57 -9.95 1.56
C VAL A 201 -23.41 -8.96 2.73
N GLN A 202 -23.01 -7.71 2.45
CA GLN A 202 -22.98 -6.66 3.47
C GLN A 202 -24.37 -6.28 4.00
N GLN A 203 -25.46 -6.40 3.25
CA GLN A 203 -26.77 -5.91 3.74
C GLN A 203 -27.45 -6.79 4.80
N TRP A 204 -27.07 -8.06 4.94
CA TRP A 204 -27.66 -8.93 5.97
C TRP A 204 -26.87 -8.95 7.31
N GLY A 205 -25.63 -8.43 7.34
CA GLY A 205 -24.79 -8.44 8.54
C GLY A 205 -24.34 -7.07 9.06
N SER A 206 -24.43 -5.99 8.27
CA SER A 206 -23.77 -4.71 8.61
C SER A 206 -24.61 -3.70 9.40
N LEU A 207 -25.94 -3.81 9.41
CA LEU A 207 -26.81 -2.85 10.13
C LEU A 207 -27.11 -3.26 11.58
N ALA A 208 -26.82 -4.49 12.00
CA ALA A 208 -27.17 -4.99 13.32
C ALA A 208 -26.00 -5.07 14.32
N VAL A 209 -24.73 -5.05 13.89
CA VAL A 209 -23.65 -5.61 14.72
C VAL A 209 -22.89 -4.58 15.58
N SER A 210 -23.03 -3.28 15.29
CA SER A 210 -22.32 -2.23 16.05
C SER A 210 -23.01 -1.81 17.35
N ALA A 211 -24.27 -2.18 17.56
CA ALA A 211 -25.09 -1.71 18.68
C ALA A 211 -25.76 -2.83 19.50
N ILE A 212 -25.58 -4.09 19.09
CA ILE A 212 -26.18 -5.23 19.80
C ILE A 212 -25.11 -5.82 20.72
N SER A 213 -25.02 -5.25 21.91
CA SER A 213 -24.39 -5.91 23.06
C SER A 213 -25.31 -7.03 23.55
N THR A 214 -24.77 -8.18 23.94
CA THR A 214 -25.56 -9.22 24.62
C THR A 214 -26.03 -8.78 26.02
N ASN A 215 -25.52 -7.65 26.52
CA ASN A 215 -26.01 -6.96 27.71
C ASN A 215 -26.09 -5.44 27.43
N PRO A 216 -27.28 -4.88 27.15
CA PRO A 216 -27.45 -3.46 26.84
C PRO A 216 -27.09 -2.50 27.99
N SER A 217 -27.00 -2.99 29.23
CA SER A 217 -26.67 -2.19 30.42
C SER A 217 -25.17 -2.06 30.68
N HIS A 218 -24.35 -2.91 30.06
CA HIS A 218 -22.91 -2.90 30.24
C HIS A 218 -22.26 -1.85 29.34
N VAL A 219 -21.48 -0.95 29.93
CA VAL A 219 -20.68 0.05 29.20
C VAL A 219 -19.20 -0.35 29.35
N PRO A 220 -18.56 -0.87 28.28
CA PRO A 220 -17.16 -1.29 28.34
C PRO A 220 -16.23 -0.14 28.70
N GLN A 221 -15.50 -0.29 29.80
CA GLN A 221 -14.56 0.72 30.30
C GLN A 221 -13.63 0.10 31.35
N LEU A 222 -12.34 0.42 31.28
CA LEU A 222 -11.39 0.08 32.34
C LEU A 222 -11.73 0.84 33.64
N PRO A 223 -11.56 0.22 34.83
CA PRO A 223 -11.64 0.96 36.08
C PRO A 223 -10.67 2.15 36.09
N ALA A 224 -11.10 3.28 36.65
CA ALA A 224 -10.30 4.52 36.64
C ALA A 224 -8.92 4.36 37.29
N SER A 225 -8.82 3.54 38.35
CA SER A 225 -7.55 3.19 38.99
C SER A 225 -6.61 2.45 38.05
N ILE A 226 -7.13 1.46 37.31
CA ILE A 226 -6.37 0.68 36.33
C ILE A 226 -5.92 1.57 35.18
N ALA A 227 -6.79 2.44 34.66
CA ALA A 227 -6.42 3.38 33.60
C ALA A 227 -5.32 4.35 34.06
N ALA A 228 -5.43 4.89 35.28
CA ALA A 228 -4.43 5.79 35.85
C ALA A 228 -3.08 5.08 36.06
N GLU A 229 -3.09 3.87 36.63
CA GLU A 229 -1.90 3.06 36.82
C GLU A 229 -1.23 2.73 35.48
N LEU A 230 -2.02 2.26 34.50
CA LEU A 230 -1.53 1.91 33.18
C LEU A 230 -0.86 3.09 32.49
N SER A 231 -1.46 4.29 32.54
CA SER A 231 -0.88 5.51 31.96
C SER A 231 0.53 5.82 32.47
N THR A 232 0.87 5.46 33.71
CA THR A 232 2.23 5.67 34.25
C THR A 232 3.28 4.74 33.66
N LEU A 233 2.85 3.61 33.07
CA LEU A 233 3.73 2.58 32.52
C LEU A 233 4.00 2.75 31.03
N LEU A 234 3.14 3.48 30.33
CA LEU A 234 3.15 3.58 28.87
C LEU A 234 4.37 4.32 28.33
N ARG A 235 4.86 3.83 27.19
CA ARG A 235 5.92 4.46 26.40
C ARG A 235 5.54 4.44 24.92
N PRO A 236 5.84 5.50 24.16
CA PRO A 236 5.67 5.48 22.71
C PRO A 236 6.28 4.22 22.11
N GLY A 237 5.53 3.51 21.27
CA GLY A 237 5.89 2.19 20.77
C GLY A 237 5.07 1.05 21.35
N ASP A 238 4.46 1.23 22.53
CA ASP A 238 3.64 0.21 23.15
C ASP A 238 2.44 -0.17 22.29
N ILE A 239 2.03 -1.43 22.36
CA ILE A 239 0.89 -1.97 21.62
C ILE A 239 -0.12 -2.45 22.64
N PHE A 240 -1.30 -1.83 22.60
CA PHE A 240 -2.48 -2.31 23.28
C PHE A 240 -3.06 -3.47 22.50
N VAL A 241 -3.44 -4.52 23.21
CA VAL A 241 -4.29 -5.60 22.73
C VAL A 241 -5.52 -5.64 23.63
N THR A 242 -6.70 -5.44 23.06
CA THR A 242 -7.89 -5.12 23.84
C THR A 242 -9.05 -6.07 23.55
N ARG A 243 -9.97 -6.14 24.50
CA ARG A 243 -11.23 -6.86 24.39
C ARG A 243 -12.36 -6.06 25.03
N LYS A 244 -13.46 -5.92 24.31
CA LYS A 244 -14.77 -5.56 24.89
C LYS A 244 -15.53 -6.83 25.17
N ASP A 245 -15.90 -7.08 26.41
CA ASP A 245 -16.87 -8.11 26.72
C ASP A 245 -18.24 -7.74 26.12
N THR A 246 -19.08 -8.74 25.88
CA THR A 246 -20.42 -8.62 25.27
C THR A 246 -20.53 -8.00 23.87
N ALA A 247 -19.40 -7.65 23.22
CA ALA A 247 -19.38 -7.24 21.82
C ALA A 247 -19.65 -8.43 20.89
N LEU A 248 -20.65 -8.30 20.01
CA LEU A 248 -21.02 -9.34 19.04
C LEU A 248 -19.87 -9.67 18.08
N THR A 249 -18.95 -8.72 17.84
CA THR A 249 -17.75 -8.89 17.00
C THR A 249 -16.79 -9.97 17.51
N ASN A 250 -16.81 -10.30 18.81
CA ASN A 250 -16.01 -11.39 19.39
C ASN A 250 -16.40 -12.77 18.86
N TYR A 251 -17.62 -12.94 18.34
CA TYR A 251 -18.06 -14.19 17.73
C TYR A 251 -17.57 -14.36 16.29
N PHE A 252 -17.08 -13.28 15.67
CA PHE A 252 -16.65 -13.26 14.26
C PHE A 252 -15.13 -13.14 14.09
N LEU A 253 -14.40 -12.75 15.14
CA LEU A 253 -12.95 -12.65 15.14
C LEU A 253 -12.34 -13.80 15.96
N PRO A 254 -11.33 -14.52 15.45
CA PRO A 254 -10.72 -15.62 16.19
C PRO A 254 -9.95 -15.10 17.41
N GLY A 255 -10.12 -15.78 18.55
CA GLY A 255 -9.36 -15.52 19.78
C GLY A 255 -10.13 -14.73 20.86
N TYR A 256 -9.60 -14.75 22.08
CA TYR A 256 -10.10 -13.96 23.20
C TYR A 256 -9.72 -12.48 23.05
N TRP A 257 -8.57 -12.21 22.44
CA TRP A 257 -8.02 -10.87 22.24
C TRP A 257 -8.14 -10.43 20.77
N PRO A 258 -9.23 -9.75 20.37
CA PRO A 258 -9.55 -9.53 18.95
C PRO A 258 -8.88 -8.31 18.30
N HIS A 259 -8.40 -7.34 19.09
CA HIS A 259 -8.05 -6.02 18.56
C HIS A 259 -6.72 -5.50 19.08
N ALA A 260 -6.05 -4.66 18.27
CA ALA A 260 -4.80 -4.01 18.63
C ALA A 260 -4.81 -2.51 18.32
N ALA A 261 -4.16 -1.72 19.17
CA ALA A 261 -3.96 -0.29 18.97
C ALA A 261 -2.50 0.10 19.29
N PHE A 262 -1.88 0.90 18.44
CA PHE A 262 -0.46 1.22 18.51
C PHE A 262 -0.24 2.59 19.17
N TYR A 263 0.33 2.63 20.37
CA TYR A 263 0.56 3.85 21.13
C TYR A 263 1.72 4.67 20.56
N ILE A 264 1.46 5.92 20.24
CA ILE A 264 2.42 6.82 19.59
C ILE A 264 2.94 7.93 20.53
N GLY A 265 2.54 7.91 21.81
CA GLY A 265 2.82 8.97 22.77
C GLY A 265 1.68 10.00 22.86
N GLU A 266 1.83 10.96 23.77
CA GLU A 266 0.90 12.09 23.95
C GLU A 266 -0.58 11.67 24.08
N ASP A 267 -0.83 10.56 24.77
CA ASP A 267 -2.17 9.99 24.96
C ASP A 267 -2.92 9.66 23.65
N GLN A 268 -2.15 9.26 22.63
CA GLN A 268 -2.66 8.90 21.32
C GLN A 268 -2.25 7.49 20.89
N VAL A 269 -3.15 6.85 20.16
CA VAL A 269 -2.92 5.58 19.46
C VAL A 269 -3.24 5.72 17.97
N ILE A 270 -2.53 4.97 17.13
CA ILE A 270 -2.94 4.68 15.76
C ILE A 270 -3.58 3.30 15.75
N GLU A 271 -4.79 3.21 15.21
CA GLU A 271 -5.49 1.93 15.05
C GLU A 271 -6.38 1.95 13.82
N SER A 272 -6.68 0.76 13.29
CA SER A 272 -7.66 0.57 12.22
C SER A 272 -8.97 0.03 12.78
N LEU A 273 -10.06 0.78 12.62
CA LEU A 273 -11.43 0.37 12.93
C LEU A 273 -12.27 0.49 11.65
N LYS A 274 -13.58 0.21 11.72
CA LYS A 274 -14.50 0.26 10.56
C LYS A 274 -14.44 1.57 9.74
N ASP A 275 -14.04 2.68 10.36
CA ASP A 275 -13.88 4.00 9.76
C ASP A 275 -12.44 4.30 9.26
N GLY A 276 -11.60 3.27 9.21
CA GLY A 276 -10.23 3.28 8.71
C GLY A 276 -9.16 3.49 9.78
N VAL A 277 -7.94 3.67 9.30
CA VAL A 277 -6.73 3.94 10.09
C VAL A 277 -6.73 5.39 10.53
N ARG A 278 -6.80 5.65 11.84
CA ARG A 278 -6.85 7.00 12.41
C ARG A 278 -6.05 7.09 13.69
N VAL A 279 -5.64 8.32 14.01
CA VAL A 279 -5.19 8.68 15.36
C VAL A 279 -6.42 8.79 16.26
N ARG A 280 -6.38 8.16 17.43
CA ARG A 280 -7.44 8.21 18.44
C ARG A 280 -6.83 8.50 19.81
N SER A 281 -7.63 9.07 20.71
CA SER A 281 -7.21 9.28 22.09
C SER A 281 -7.22 7.97 22.89
N MET A 282 -6.63 8.01 24.09
CA MET A 282 -6.67 6.90 25.06
C MET A 282 -8.07 6.43 25.45
N ILE A 283 -9.13 7.19 25.16
CA ILE A 283 -10.52 6.75 25.32
C ILE A 283 -10.77 5.44 24.55
N SER A 284 -10.14 5.26 23.38
CA SER A 284 -10.35 4.07 22.57
C SER A 284 -9.82 2.78 23.24
N PRO A 285 -8.53 2.66 23.61
CA PRO A 285 -8.03 1.49 24.33
C PRO A 285 -8.61 1.38 25.75
N PHE A 286 -8.86 2.49 26.46
CA PHE A 286 -9.40 2.43 27.83
C PHE A 286 -10.91 2.16 27.88
N GLY A 287 -11.65 2.37 26.79
CA GLY A 287 -13.06 1.97 26.64
C GLY A 287 -13.26 0.48 26.35
N ASN A 288 -12.38 -0.38 26.89
CA ASN A 288 -12.44 -1.84 26.78
C ASN A 288 -12.46 -2.45 28.19
N ASP A 289 -12.97 -3.67 28.31
CA ASP A 289 -13.09 -4.37 29.59
C ASP A 289 -11.79 -5.05 30.00
N ALA A 290 -11.02 -5.52 29.02
CA ALA A 290 -9.71 -6.11 29.25
C ALA A 290 -8.68 -5.51 28.30
N VAL A 291 -7.45 -5.37 28.80
CA VAL A 291 -6.32 -4.80 28.07
C VAL A 291 -5.04 -5.55 28.42
N ALA A 292 -4.24 -5.85 27.40
CA ALA A 292 -2.85 -6.26 27.53
C ALA A 292 -1.98 -5.24 26.82
N VAL A 293 -0.82 -4.92 27.38
CA VAL A 293 0.16 -4.00 26.79
C VAL A 293 1.47 -4.75 26.57
N ILE A 294 1.97 -4.71 25.34
CA ILE A 294 3.26 -5.29 24.95
C ILE A 294 4.15 -4.21 24.35
N ARG A 295 5.47 -4.30 24.56
CA ARG A 295 6.44 -3.29 24.14
C ARG A 295 7.46 -3.87 23.16
N PRO A 296 7.71 -3.25 22.00
CA PRO A 296 8.78 -3.69 21.10
C PRO A 296 10.15 -3.67 21.79
N GLN A 297 10.91 -4.74 21.64
CA GLN A 297 12.30 -4.85 22.09
C GLN A 297 13.24 -4.27 21.03
N LEU A 298 13.10 -2.96 20.81
CA LEU A 298 13.87 -2.20 19.82
C LEU A 298 14.43 -0.93 20.45
N ASP A 299 15.50 -0.39 19.86
CA ASP A 299 16.02 0.91 20.27
C ASP A 299 14.96 2.01 20.10
N PRO A 300 14.88 3.00 21.00
CA PRO A 300 13.88 4.08 20.91
C PRO A 300 13.90 4.83 19.58
N ALA A 301 15.08 4.99 18.96
CA ALA A 301 15.22 5.61 17.65
C ALA A 301 14.59 4.77 16.51
N VAL A 302 14.61 3.44 16.64
CA VAL A 302 13.94 2.53 15.69
C VAL A 302 12.43 2.55 15.94
N ILE A 303 12.00 2.58 17.20
CA ILE A 303 10.57 2.73 17.55
C ILE A 303 9.99 4.02 16.97
N ALA A 304 10.70 5.15 17.09
CA ALA A 304 10.28 6.41 16.49
C ALA A 304 10.09 6.30 14.96
N LYS A 305 10.98 5.58 14.26
CA LYS A 305 10.81 5.29 12.83
C LYS A 305 9.58 4.41 12.56
N GLY A 306 9.30 3.43 13.42
CA GLY A 306 8.09 2.61 13.35
C GLY A 306 6.80 3.43 13.49
N ILE A 307 6.80 4.41 14.41
CA ILE A 307 5.70 5.37 14.56
C ILE A 307 5.50 6.20 13.30
N GLU A 308 6.58 6.75 12.73
CA GLU A 308 6.49 7.51 11.47
C GLU A 308 5.99 6.63 10.31
N ARG A 309 6.43 5.37 10.23
CA ARG A 309 5.93 4.42 9.24
C ARG A 309 4.43 4.15 9.40
N ALA A 310 3.95 3.96 10.62
CA ALA A 310 2.51 3.79 10.89
C ALA A 310 1.70 5.03 10.49
N LYS A 311 2.22 6.24 10.72
CA LYS A 311 1.56 7.50 10.33
C LYS A 311 1.35 7.61 8.81
N THR A 312 2.20 7.01 7.98
CA THR A 312 2.01 6.99 6.52
C THR A 312 0.74 6.24 6.07
N HIS A 313 0.12 5.49 6.98
CA HIS A 313 -1.09 4.73 6.69
C HIS A 313 -2.38 5.40 7.18
N LEU A 314 -2.29 6.58 7.81
CA LEU A 314 -3.45 7.35 8.23
C LEU A 314 -4.38 7.65 7.04
N GLY A 315 -5.69 7.51 7.28
CA GLY A 315 -6.73 7.73 6.27
C GLY A 315 -7.05 6.51 5.39
N LYS A 316 -6.23 5.45 5.42
CA LYS A 316 -6.55 4.22 4.68
C LYS A 316 -7.83 3.57 5.21
N PRO A 317 -8.72 3.06 4.34
CA PRO A 317 -9.94 2.38 4.75
C PRO A 317 -9.65 1.07 5.50
N TYR A 318 -10.66 0.56 6.20
CA TYR A 318 -10.57 -0.72 6.90
C TYR A 318 -10.55 -1.90 5.94
N ASP A 319 -9.74 -2.91 6.24
CA ASP A 319 -9.72 -4.14 5.48
C ASP A 319 -10.67 -5.21 6.02
N PHE A 320 -11.92 -5.21 5.56
CA PHE A 320 -12.90 -6.26 5.89
C PHE A 320 -12.54 -7.65 5.32
N ASP A 321 -11.57 -7.68 4.42
CA ASP A 321 -11.12 -8.84 3.67
C ASP A 321 -9.96 -9.58 4.41
N PHE A 322 -9.36 -8.97 5.45
CA PHE A 322 -8.24 -9.49 6.24
C PHE A 322 -7.11 -10.05 5.35
N ASP A 323 -6.72 -9.29 4.32
CA ASP A 323 -5.76 -9.70 3.30
C ASP A 323 -4.48 -8.87 3.38
N PHE A 324 -3.46 -9.36 4.09
CA PHE A 324 -2.18 -8.65 4.26
C PHE A 324 -1.35 -8.58 2.96
N THR A 325 -1.87 -9.09 1.83
CA THR A 325 -1.21 -9.00 0.52
C THR A 325 -1.46 -7.67 -0.19
N ARG A 326 -2.39 -6.84 0.29
CA ARG A 326 -2.68 -5.49 -0.21
C ARG A 326 -2.29 -4.44 0.82
N SER A 327 -2.15 -3.17 0.40
CA SER A 327 -1.83 -2.08 1.35
C SER A 327 -2.76 -0.87 1.27
N ASP A 328 -3.73 -0.87 0.37
CA ASP A 328 -4.69 0.22 0.18
C ASP A 328 -5.76 0.26 1.28
N ARG A 329 -5.78 -0.73 2.17
CA ARG A 329 -6.64 -0.86 3.35
C ARG A 329 -5.93 -1.72 4.38
N LEU A 330 -6.17 -1.46 5.67
CA LEU A 330 -5.48 -2.17 6.75
C LEU A 330 -6.44 -2.70 7.81
N VAL A 331 -6.09 -3.83 8.42
CA VAL A 331 -6.65 -4.24 9.72
C VAL A 331 -5.83 -3.67 10.88
N CYS A 332 -6.34 -3.81 12.11
CA CYS A 332 -5.73 -3.22 13.30
C CYS A 332 -4.30 -3.71 13.57
N THR A 333 -4.06 -5.01 13.47
CA THR A 333 -2.74 -5.64 13.64
C THR A 333 -1.80 -5.38 12.47
N GLU A 334 -2.34 -5.04 11.29
CA GLU A 334 -1.54 -4.71 10.12
C GLU A 334 -0.86 -3.34 10.29
N VAL A 335 -1.43 -2.43 11.08
CA VAL A 335 -0.75 -1.18 11.48
C VAL A 335 0.55 -1.51 12.22
N VAL A 336 0.53 -2.46 13.16
CA VAL A 336 1.71 -2.91 13.92
C VAL A 336 2.69 -3.68 13.02
N TYR A 337 2.19 -4.61 12.21
CA TYR A 337 3.00 -5.34 11.23
C TYR A 337 3.76 -4.39 10.31
N ARG A 338 3.06 -3.41 9.71
CA ARG A 338 3.68 -2.43 8.82
C ARG A 338 4.60 -1.48 9.56
N ALA A 339 4.32 -1.14 10.81
CA ALA A 339 5.23 -0.33 11.62
C ALA A 339 6.58 -1.02 11.81
N PHE A 340 6.60 -2.32 12.12
CA PHE A 340 7.81 -2.99 12.65
C PHE A 340 8.42 -4.09 11.79
N GLU A 341 7.74 -4.62 10.77
CA GLU A 341 8.31 -5.66 9.90
C GLU A 341 9.60 -5.18 9.22
N GLY A 342 10.68 -5.95 9.41
CA GLY A 342 12.01 -5.64 8.91
C GLY A 342 12.73 -4.52 9.68
N MET A 343 12.21 -4.08 10.83
CA MET A 343 12.91 -3.14 11.72
C MET A 343 13.72 -3.89 12.77
N GLY A 344 15.02 -3.58 12.87
CA GLY A 344 15.93 -4.33 13.72
C GLY A 344 15.99 -5.79 13.28
N ASP A 345 15.75 -6.71 14.21
CA ASP A 345 15.68 -8.16 13.99
C ASP A 345 14.23 -8.68 13.84
N ILE A 346 13.22 -7.79 13.83
CA ILE A 346 11.82 -8.18 13.75
C ILE A 346 11.48 -8.70 12.34
N VAL A 347 11.15 -9.99 12.29
CA VAL A 347 10.58 -10.66 11.12
C VAL A 347 9.35 -11.44 11.56
N PHE A 348 8.16 -10.96 11.16
CA PHE A 348 6.88 -11.59 11.46
C PHE A 348 6.62 -12.77 10.53
N THR A 349 6.18 -13.88 11.11
CA THR A 349 5.64 -15.01 10.33
C THR A 349 4.13 -14.81 10.22
N LEU A 350 3.64 -14.52 9.01
CA LEU A 350 2.21 -14.47 8.75
C LEU A 350 1.64 -15.89 8.74
N THR A 351 0.46 -16.06 9.34
CA THR A 351 -0.26 -17.33 9.39
C THR A 351 -1.43 -17.29 8.42
N LYS A 352 -1.58 -18.35 7.63
CA LYS A 352 -2.67 -18.47 6.66
C LYS A 352 -3.96 -18.89 7.38
N ARG A 353 -4.96 -17.99 7.42
CA ARG A 353 -6.28 -18.23 8.02
C ARG A 353 -7.35 -18.00 6.97
N ALA A 354 -8.29 -18.93 6.82
CA ALA A 354 -9.33 -18.91 5.77
C ALA A 354 -8.77 -18.60 4.35
N GLY A 355 -7.58 -19.11 4.05
CA GLY A 355 -6.93 -18.92 2.75
C GLY A 355 -6.09 -17.65 2.61
N ARG A 356 -6.07 -16.74 3.59
CA ARG A 356 -5.39 -15.44 3.52
C ARG A 356 -4.28 -15.29 4.54
N GLN A 357 -3.23 -14.55 4.19
CA GLN A 357 -2.12 -14.26 5.10
C GLN A 357 -2.55 -13.23 6.12
N THR A 358 -2.35 -13.53 7.40
CA THR A 358 -2.81 -12.70 8.52
C THR A 358 -1.81 -12.71 9.67
N LEU A 359 -1.86 -11.66 10.48
CA LEU A 359 -1.27 -11.61 11.82
C LEU A 359 -2.40 -11.26 12.80
N SER A 360 -2.76 -12.16 13.71
CA SER A 360 -3.80 -11.89 14.72
C SER A 360 -3.23 -11.11 15.91
N ALA A 361 -4.09 -10.52 16.74
CA ALA A 361 -3.60 -9.86 17.95
C ALA A 361 -3.07 -10.89 18.98
N GLU A 362 -3.61 -12.11 18.98
CA GLU A 362 -3.06 -13.22 19.76
C GLU A 362 -1.70 -13.72 19.24
N ASP A 363 -1.39 -13.57 17.94
CA ASP A 363 -0.04 -13.84 17.43
C ASP A 363 0.98 -12.86 18.03
N LEU A 364 0.61 -11.57 18.15
CA LEU A 364 1.45 -10.55 18.81
C LEU A 364 1.65 -10.86 20.30
N LEU A 365 0.58 -11.25 21.01
CA LEU A 365 0.68 -11.68 22.40
C LEU A 365 1.54 -12.94 22.56
N SER A 366 1.44 -13.90 21.63
CA SER A 366 2.27 -15.11 21.63
C SER A 366 3.75 -14.78 21.51
N LEU A 367 4.10 -13.83 20.64
CA LEU A 367 5.47 -13.31 20.51
C LEU A 367 5.95 -12.67 21.82
N ALA A 368 5.09 -11.88 22.50
CA ALA A 368 5.43 -11.27 23.79
C ALA A 368 5.62 -12.31 24.92
N ILE A 369 4.76 -13.34 25.00
CA ILE A 369 4.90 -14.43 25.99
C ILE A 369 6.22 -15.19 25.77
N GLN A 370 6.62 -15.37 24.51
CA GLN A 370 7.89 -15.99 24.14
C GLN A 370 9.09 -15.05 24.33
N ARG A 371 8.85 -13.80 24.76
CA ARG A 371 9.82 -12.70 24.82
C ARG A 371 10.58 -12.52 23.50
N ARG A 372 9.91 -12.82 22.37
CA ARG A 372 10.42 -12.66 21.02
C ARG A 372 9.87 -11.37 20.44
N TYR A 373 10.75 -10.44 20.09
CA TYR A 373 10.43 -9.09 19.57
C TYR A 373 9.66 -8.17 20.51
N PHE A 374 8.87 -8.68 21.45
CA PHE A 374 8.08 -7.90 22.39
C PHE A 374 8.33 -8.31 23.85
N HIS A 375 8.30 -7.33 24.75
CA HIS A 375 8.28 -7.52 26.19
C HIS A 375 6.84 -7.38 26.71
N PRO A 376 6.35 -8.31 27.55
CA PRO A 376 5.06 -8.16 28.22
C PRO A 376 5.12 -7.01 29.25
N VAL A 377 4.29 -5.97 29.13
CA VAL A 377 4.30 -4.83 30.07
C VAL A 377 3.31 -5.05 31.20
N SER A 378 2.03 -5.18 30.85
CA SER A 378 0.97 -5.43 31.82
C SER A 378 -0.28 -6.01 31.18
N VAL A 379 -1.14 -6.64 31.99
CA VAL A 379 -2.48 -7.08 31.61
C VAL A 379 -3.47 -6.79 32.72
N PHE A 380 -4.63 -6.31 32.33
CA PHE A 380 -5.82 -6.29 33.16
C PHE A 380 -6.90 -7.13 32.47
N CYS A 381 -7.37 -8.15 33.18
CA CYS A 381 -8.43 -9.03 32.72
C CYS A 381 -9.39 -9.28 33.90
N PRO A 382 -10.61 -8.71 33.89
CA PRO A 382 -11.56 -8.81 35.00
C PRO A 382 -11.86 -10.25 35.45
N ARG A 383 -11.76 -11.22 34.54
CA ARG A 383 -11.97 -12.64 34.84
C ARG A 383 -10.86 -13.28 35.67
N HIS A 384 -9.72 -12.61 35.82
CA HIS A 384 -8.52 -13.12 36.50
C HIS A 384 -8.05 -12.21 37.65
N GLY A 385 -8.84 -11.20 38.01
CA GLY A 385 -8.55 -10.31 39.14
C GLY A 385 -8.95 -8.86 38.89
N GLU A 386 -8.92 -8.06 39.96
CA GLU A 386 -9.26 -6.64 39.95
C GLU A 386 -8.04 -5.72 39.81
N GLN A 387 -6.84 -6.29 39.73
CA GLN A 387 -5.57 -5.57 39.71
C GLN A 387 -4.87 -5.70 38.36
N LEU A 388 -4.05 -4.71 38.03
CA LEU A 388 -3.12 -4.78 36.91
C LEU A 388 -2.02 -5.80 37.25
N GLN A 389 -1.73 -6.71 36.33
CA GLN A 389 -0.72 -7.76 36.50
C GLN A 389 0.42 -7.56 35.50
N ALA A 390 1.64 -7.89 35.89
CA ALA A 390 2.84 -7.74 35.06
C ALA A 390 3.68 -9.03 35.04
N ASP A 391 4.74 -9.04 34.23
CA ASP A 391 5.74 -10.11 34.15
C ASP A 391 5.14 -11.53 34.02
N ASP A 392 5.47 -12.43 34.94
CA ASP A 392 5.08 -13.84 34.88
C ASP A 392 3.58 -14.03 35.13
N ALA A 393 2.98 -13.22 36.02
CA ALA A 393 1.54 -13.23 36.27
C ALA A 393 0.76 -12.79 35.02
N MET A 394 1.26 -11.79 34.30
CA MET A 394 0.71 -11.42 32.99
C MET A 394 0.79 -12.58 32.01
N CYS A 395 1.95 -13.23 31.89
CA CYS A 395 2.14 -14.35 30.97
C CYS A 395 1.19 -15.52 31.28
N GLU A 396 0.94 -15.81 32.56
CA GLU A 396 -0.01 -16.83 32.99
C GLU A 396 -1.45 -16.50 32.58
N ILE A 397 -1.90 -15.26 32.83
CA ILE A 397 -3.24 -14.80 32.43
C ILE A 397 -3.40 -14.88 30.91
N LEU A 398 -2.40 -14.47 30.14
CA LEU A 398 -2.46 -14.55 28.68
C LEU A 398 -2.53 -16.00 28.19
N ARG A 399 -1.73 -16.92 28.76
CA ARG A 399 -1.79 -18.36 28.41
C ARG A 399 -3.14 -19.00 28.77
N ASN A 400 -3.80 -18.54 29.82
CA ASN A 400 -5.11 -19.04 30.24
C ASN A 400 -6.26 -18.47 29.42
N THR A 401 -6.12 -17.25 28.89
CA THR A 401 -7.15 -16.57 28.08
C THR A 401 -7.06 -16.89 26.59
N MET A 402 -5.84 -17.02 26.06
CA MET A 402 -5.59 -17.38 24.68
C MET A 402 -5.90 -18.87 24.49
N ALA A 403 -6.64 -19.23 23.44
CA ALA A 403 -6.90 -20.63 23.15
C ALA A 403 -5.58 -21.39 23.05
N LYS A 404 -5.47 -22.58 23.68
CA LYS A 404 -4.35 -23.49 23.39
C LYS A 404 -4.34 -23.69 21.88
N SER A 405 -3.32 -23.14 21.22
CA SER A 405 -3.09 -23.30 19.78
C SER A 405 -3.52 -24.71 19.39
N LEU A 406 -4.58 -24.84 18.59
CA LEU A 406 -4.91 -26.10 17.96
C LEU A 406 -3.62 -26.57 17.28
N ARG A 407 -3.15 -27.73 17.73
CA ARG A 407 -1.88 -28.33 17.30
C ARG A 407 -1.84 -28.58 15.81
#